data_AF-A0A218NNV0-F1
#
_entry.id   AF-A0A218NNV0-F1
#
_cell.length_a   1.000
_cell.length_b   1.000
_cell.length_c   1.000
_cell.angle_alpha   90.00
_cell.angle_beta   90.00
_cell.angle_gamma   90.00
#
_symmetry.space_group_name_H-M   'P 1'
#
loop_
_entity.id
_entity.type
_entity.pdbx_description
1 polymer ?
#
loop_
_entity_poly.entity_id
_entity_poly.type
_entity_poly.pdbx_seq_one_letter_code
_entity_poly.pdbx_strand_id
1 'polypeptide(L)'
;MNQTMNAMANGNWFVRNMAGYKVIMRVLFGVVWLADAWLKWQPAFFSGFESMIQSSMIQQPSWMMPWFQFWINVTSYDPYLFALLIALLETLLALAILFGLLRKIVYFLGAIFSFFMWSVPEGFGGFYIYGATDIGTSIIYVLVFLLLILINGAFGTSKYSLDYYIEKKYRNWSKLAEINSGEK
;
A
#
# COMPACT_ATOMS: atom_id res chain seq x y z
N MET A 1 -2.29 -11.85 -36.32
CA MET A 1 -2.04 -11.55 -34.88
C MET A 1 -3.32 -11.15 -34.14
N ASN A 2 -4.20 -10.30 -34.71
CA ASN A 2 -5.48 -9.91 -34.08
C ASN A 2 -6.54 -11.02 -34.00
N GLN A 3 -6.61 -11.94 -34.97
CA GLN A 3 -7.63 -12.99 -34.97
C GLN A 3 -7.38 -14.11 -33.95
N THR A 4 -6.11 -14.46 -33.69
CA THR A 4 -5.74 -15.47 -32.69
C THR A 4 -5.90 -14.97 -31.25
N MET A 5 -5.61 -13.69 -30.98
CA MET A 5 -5.91 -13.08 -29.67
C MET A 5 -7.42 -12.97 -29.41
N ASN A 6 -8.22 -12.64 -30.44
CA ASN A 6 -9.67 -12.62 -30.34
C ASN A 6 -10.28 -14.02 -30.13
N ALA A 7 -9.67 -15.06 -30.72
CA ALA A 7 -10.11 -16.45 -30.52
C ALA A 7 -9.78 -16.98 -29.10
N MET A 8 -8.60 -16.65 -28.55
CA MET A 8 -8.23 -17.01 -27.17
C MET A 8 -9.07 -16.27 -26.12
N ALA A 9 -9.41 -15.01 -26.37
CA ALA A 9 -10.28 -14.22 -25.50
C ALA A 9 -11.74 -14.73 -25.48
N ASN A 10 -12.23 -15.30 -26.58
CA ASN A 10 -13.59 -15.85 -26.65
C ASN A 10 -13.77 -17.17 -25.88
N GLY A 11 -12.72 -18.00 -25.78
CA GLY A 11 -12.77 -19.26 -25.04
C GLY A 11 -12.42 -19.15 -23.55
N ASN A 12 -11.62 -18.16 -23.15
CA ASN A 12 -11.10 -18.07 -21.79
C ASN A 12 -11.90 -17.10 -20.91
N TRP A 13 -12.83 -17.66 -20.13
CA TRP A 13 -13.67 -16.92 -19.18
C TRP A 13 -12.85 -16.01 -18.23
N PHE A 14 -11.63 -16.40 -17.87
CA PHE A 14 -10.76 -15.60 -17.01
C PHE A 14 -10.35 -14.26 -17.65
N VAL A 15 -10.01 -14.27 -18.95
CA VAL A 15 -9.60 -13.07 -19.69
C VAL A 15 -10.78 -12.12 -19.88
N ARG A 16 -11.98 -12.66 -20.14
CA ARG A 16 -13.20 -11.85 -20.31
C ARG A 16 -13.59 -11.06 -19.08
N ASN A 17 -13.29 -11.56 -17.88
CA ASN A 17 -13.66 -10.93 -16.60
C ASN A 17 -12.53 -10.13 -15.93
N MET A 18 -11.38 -10.01 -16.60
CA MET A 18 -10.15 -9.40 -16.06
C MET A 18 -10.34 -7.96 -15.57
N ALA A 19 -11.19 -7.18 -16.24
CA ALA A 19 -11.56 -5.83 -15.81
C ALA A 19 -12.29 -5.81 -14.46
N GLY A 20 -13.13 -6.81 -14.18
CA GLY A 20 -13.81 -7.00 -12.90
C GLY A 20 -12.83 -7.43 -11.81
N TYR A 21 -11.92 -8.37 -12.12
CA TYR A 21 -10.92 -8.85 -11.15
C TYR A 21 -9.99 -7.76 -10.66
N LYS A 22 -9.59 -6.81 -11.52
CA LYS A 22 -8.82 -5.64 -11.08
C LYS A 22 -9.51 -4.85 -9.97
N VAL A 23 -10.83 -4.63 -10.11
CA VAL A 23 -11.61 -3.90 -9.12
C VAL A 23 -11.73 -4.70 -7.84
N ILE A 24 -12.02 -6.00 -7.97
CA ILE A 24 -12.12 -6.92 -6.83
C ILE A 24 -10.81 -6.93 -6.04
N MET A 25 -9.66 -7.10 -6.69
CA MET A 25 -8.35 -7.09 -6.02
C MET A 25 -8.09 -5.79 -5.28
N ARG A 26 -8.38 -4.63 -5.90
CA ARG A 26 -8.24 -3.33 -5.25
C ARG A 26 -9.15 -3.21 -4.04
N VAL A 27 -10.41 -3.59 -4.16
CA VAL A 27 -11.40 -3.50 -3.08
C VAL A 27 -11.05 -4.45 -1.94
N LEU A 28 -10.69 -5.71 -2.22
CA LEU A 28 -10.24 -6.67 -1.22
C LEU A 28 -9.04 -6.14 -0.45
N PHE A 29 -8.03 -5.64 -1.17
CA PHE A 29 -6.88 -5.03 -0.53
C PHE A 29 -7.26 -3.78 0.29
N GLY A 30 -8.14 -2.93 -0.22
CA GLY A 30 -8.65 -1.78 0.52
C GLY A 30 -9.41 -2.16 1.80
N VAL A 31 -10.12 -3.30 1.82
CA VAL A 31 -10.79 -3.81 3.02
C VAL A 31 -9.77 -4.33 4.03
N VAL A 32 -8.76 -5.08 3.60
CA VAL A 32 -7.66 -5.53 4.48
C VAL A 32 -6.93 -4.32 5.08
N TRP A 33 -6.63 -3.33 4.26
CA TRP A 33 -5.99 -2.08 4.71
C TRP A 33 -6.88 -1.30 5.68
N LEU A 34 -8.19 -1.24 5.44
CA LEU A 34 -9.13 -0.58 6.37
C LEU A 34 -9.15 -1.27 7.73
N ALA A 35 -9.03 -2.60 7.77
CA ALA A 35 -8.90 -3.33 9.03
C ALA A 35 -7.58 -2.99 9.75
N ASP A 36 -6.46 -2.86 9.03
CA ASP A 36 -5.19 -2.43 9.61
C ASP A 36 -5.27 -0.99 10.15
N ALA A 37 -5.86 -0.07 9.38
CA ALA A 37 -6.10 1.31 9.81
C ALA A 37 -6.96 1.36 11.09
N TRP A 38 -8.00 0.53 11.18
CA TRP A 38 -8.81 0.41 12.39
C TRP A 38 -8.01 -0.07 13.61
N LEU A 39 -7.04 -0.97 13.40
CA LEU A 39 -6.14 -1.41 14.48
C LEU A 39 -5.24 -0.28 14.99
N LYS A 40 -4.83 0.67 14.13
CA LYS A 40 -4.05 1.84 14.56
C LYS A 40 -4.84 2.80 15.46
N TRP A 41 -6.18 2.78 15.38
CA TRP A 41 -7.03 3.57 16.28
C TRP A 41 -7.25 2.93 17.66
N GLN A 42 -6.72 1.72 17.90
CA GLN A 42 -6.88 1.07 19.20
C GLN A 42 -5.97 1.71 20.26
N PRO A 43 -6.43 1.85 21.52
CA PRO A 43 -5.61 2.44 22.60
C PRO A 43 -4.26 1.74 22.82
N ALA A 44 -4.21 0.42 22.57
CA ALA A 44 -3.00 -0.38 22.66
C ALA A 44 -1.91 0.08 21.66
N PHE A 45 -2.29 0.57 20.48
CA PHE A 45 -1.34 1.08 19.51
C PHE A 45 -0.66 2.36 20.03
N PHE A 46 -1.45 3.33 20.51
CA PHE A 46 -0.91 4.59 21.04
C PHE A 46 -0.03 4.40 22.27
N SER A 47 -0.50 3.61 23.24
CA SER A 47 0.24 3.34 24.48
C SER A 47 1.48 2.46 24.26
N GLY A 48 1.44 1.57 23.26
CA GLY A 48 2.53 0.67 22.90
C GLY A 48 3.50 1.22 21.85
N PHE A 49 3.23 2.37 21.22
CA PHE A 49 3.96 2.83 20.05
C PHE A 49 5.46 2.98 20.29
N GLU A 50 5.85 3.66 21.37
CA GLU A 50 7.27 3.87 21.70
C GLU A 50 7.98 2.53 21.96
N SER A 51 7.35 1.64 22.73
CA SER A 51 7.90 0.31 23.01
C SER A 51 8.05 -0.52 21.74
N MET A 52 7.07 -0.45 20.83
CA MET A 52 7.13 -1.12 19.53
C MET A 52 8.35 -0.65 18.72
N ILE A 53 8.57 0.65 18.60
CA ILE A 53 9.73 1.20 17.86
C ILE A 53 11.05 0.87 18.55
N GLN A 54 11.14 0.93 19.88
CA GLN A 54 12.36 0.55 20.60
C GLN A 54 12.68 -0.95 20.45
N SER A 55 11.64 -1.79 20.43
CA SER A 55 11.80 -3.23 20.30
C SER A 55 12.34 -3.67 18.93
N SER A 56 12.16 -2.87 17.88
CA SER A 56 12.61 -3.22 16.53
C SER A 56 14.13 -3.22 16.36
N MET A 57 14.85 -2.58 17.28
CA MET A 57 16.32 -2.57 17.35
C MET A 57 16.91 -3.80 18.04
N ILE A 58 16.12 -4.52 18.85
CA ILE A 58 16.61 -5.63 19.67
C ILE A 58 17.15 -6.76 18.79
N GLN A 59 18.34 -7.26 19.12
CA GLN A 59 19.01 -8.38 18.42
C GLN A 59 19.29 -8.13 16.91
N GLN A 60 19.27 -6.86 16.48
CA GLN A 60 19.65 -6.51 15.12
C GLN A 60 21.19 -6.52 14.97
N PRO A 61 21.72 -6.72 13.76
CA PRO A 61 23.13 -6.54 13.45
C PRO A 61 23.62 -5.11 13.74
N SER A 62 24.88 -4.98 14.15
CA SER A 62 25.49 -3.68 14.48
C SER A 62 25.44 -2.66 13.35
N TRP A 63 25.50 -3.10 12.09
CA TRP A 63 25.43 -2.21 10.92
C TRP A 63 24.04 -1.58 10.71
N MET A 64 22.98 -2.15 11.30
CA MET A 64 21.61 -1.59 11.24
C MET A 64 21.31 -0.62 12.40
N MET A 65 22.13 -0.61 13.44
CA MET A 65 21.90 0.22 14.63
C MET A 65 21.70 1.71 14.31
N PRO A 66 22.51 2.34 13.42
CA PRO A 66 22.30 3.76 13.10
C PRO A 66 20.91 4.06 12.51
N TRP A 67 20.35 3.13 11.73
CA TRP A 67 19.02 3.28 11.14
C TRP A 67 17.92 3.28 12.21
N PHE A 68 17.93 2.29 13.09
CA PHE A 68 16.93 2.21 14.17
C PHE A 68 17.10 3.34 15.18
N GLN A 69 18.33 3.67 15.56
CA GLN A 69 18.59 4.75 16.51
C GLN A 69 18.09 6.10 15.98
N PHE A 70 18.26 6.36 14.67
CA PHE A 70 17.72 7.56 14.04
C PHE A 70 16.19 7.65 14.23
N TRP A 71 15.46 6.59 13.89
CA TRP A 71 13.99 6.60 13.99
C TRP A 71 13.48 6.56 15.42
N ILE A 72 14.14 5.85 16.33
CA ILE A 72 13.86 5.93 17.77
C ILE A 72 13.99 7.38 18.23
N ASN A 73 15.12 8.04 17.94
CA ASN A 73 15.32 9.43 18.35
C ASN A 73 14.27 10.39 17.75
N VAL A 74 13.91 10.21 16.48
CA VAL A 74 12.87 11.02 15.80
C VAL A 74 11.49 10.80 16.41
N THR A 75 11.12 9.56 16.70
CA THR A 75 9.78 9.24 17.21
C THR A 75 9.63 9.54 18.71
N SER A 76 10.72 9.44 19.49
CA SER A 76 10.74 9.75 20.92
C SER A 76 10.48 11.23 21.25
N TYR A 77 10.55 12.15 20.29
CA TYR A 77 10.17 13.55 20.52
C TYR A 77 8.69 13.70 20.88
N ASP A 78 7.81 12.96 20.20
CA ASP A 78 6.37 12.91 20.49
C ASP A 78 5.76 11.60 19.95
N PRO A 79 5.85 10.49 20.70
CA PRO A 79 5.35 9.18 20.25
C PRO A 79 3.86 9.19 19.90
N TYR A 80 3.07 10.02 20.59
CA TYR A 80 1.63 10.13 20.36
C TYR A 80 1.34 10.78 19.00
N LEU A 81 2.04 11.86 18.66
CA LEU A 81 1.91 12.51 17.36
C LEU A 81 2.24 11.54 16.21
N PHE A 82 3.33 10.77 16.32
CA PHE A 82 3.70 9.81 15.28
C PHE A 82 2.68 8.66 15.14
N ALA A 83 2.17 8.13 16.26
CA ALA A 83 1.10 7.15 16.24
C ALA A 83 -0.17 7.71 15.56
N LEU A 84 -0.55 8.95 15.89
CA LEU A 84 -1.69 9.63 15.27
C LEU A 84 -1.50 9.83 13.75
N LEU A 85 -0.30 10.26 13.34
CA LEU A 85 0.03 10.44 11.92
C LEU A 85 -0.06 9.13 11.14
N ILE A 86 0.43 8.01 11.71
CA ILE A 86 0.31 6.68 11.10
C ILE A 86 -1.17 6.29 10.96
N ALA A 87 -1.97 6.43 12.03
CA ALA A 87 -3.40 6.11 11.99
C ALA A 87 -4.16 6.92 10.94
N LEU A 88 -3.87 8.22 10.83
CA LEU A 88 -4.45 9.09 9.81
C LEU A 88 -4.01 8.70 8.39
N LEU A 89 -2.71 8.47 8.17
CA LEU A 89 -2.19 8.08 6.86
C LEU A 89 -2.76 6.75 6.39
N GLU A 90 -2.84 5.75 7.27
CA GLU A 90 -3.43 4.47 6.93
C GLU A 90 -4.93 4.58 6.63
N THR A 91 -5.66 5.42 7.36
CA THR A 91 -7.08 5.67 7.09
C THR A 91 -7.27 6.34 5.73
N LEU A 92 -6.46 7.36 5.41
CA LEU A 92 -6.52 8.05 4.12
C LEU A 92 -6.18 7.11 2.95
N LEU A 93 -5.15 6.26 3.12
CA LEU A 93 -4.79 5.24 2.14
C LEU A 93 -5.92 4.22 1.96
N ALA A 94 -6.51 3.71 3.05
CA ALA A 94 -7.63 2.76 2.99
C ALA A 94 -8.77 3.29 2.12
N LEU A 95 -9.21 4.52 2.41
CA LEU A 95 -10.31 5.16 1.70
C LEU A 95 -9.94 5.42 0.24
N ALA A 96 -8.73 5.92 -0.02
CA ALA A 96 -8.30 6.20 -1.38
C ALA A 96 -8.18 4.93 -2.24
N ILE A 97 -7.74 3.80 -1.66
CA ILE A 97 -7.70 2.50 -2.33
C ILE A 97 -9.11 2.00 -2.62
N LEU A 98 -10.00 1.99 -1.62
CA LEU A 98 -11.38 1.52 -1.75
C LEU A 98 -12.12 2.26 -2.87
N PHE A 99 -12.10 3.59 -2.81
CA PHE A 99 -12.78 4.44 -3.79
C PHE A 99 -12.03 4.56 -5.12
N GLY A 100 -10.76 4.15 -5.17
CA GLY A 100 -9.92 4.30 -6.36
C GLY A 100 -9.71 5.77 -6.73
N LEU A 101 -9.22 6.55 -5.77
CA LEU A 101 -8.91 7.98 -5.90
C LEU A 101 -7.39 8.15 -6.03
N LEU A 102 -6.93 9.02 -6.95
CA LEU A 102 -5.52 9.36 -7.16
C LEU A 102 -4.61 8.12 -7.26
N ARG A 103 -5.07 7.07 -7.94
CA ARG A 103 -4.48 5.72 -7.83
C ARG A 103 -2.99 5.66 -8.10
N LYS A 104 -2.47 6.37 -9.10
CA LYS A 104 -1.02 6.44 -9.37
C LYS A 104 -0.24 6.91 -8.14
N ILE A 105 -0.66 8.01 -7.53
CA ILE A 105 0.00 8.59 -6.35
C ILE A 105 -0.22 7.67 -5.15
N VAL A 106 -1.45 7.23 -4.91
CA VAL A 106 -1.82 6.41 -3.77
C VAL A 106 -1.09 5.07 -3.76
N TYR A 107 -0.96 4.40 -4.91
CA TYR A 107 -0.24 3.13 -4.95
C TYR A 107 1.26 3.32 -4.78
N PHE A 108 1.83 4.38 -5.35
CA PHE A 108 3.25 4.68 -5.19
C PHE A 108 3.60 5.07 -3.75
N LEU A 109 2.85 6.00 -3.17
CA LEU A 109 3.03 6.40 -1.78
C LEU A 109 2.71 5.27 -0.81
N GLY A 110 1.69 4.45 -1.11
CA GLY A 110 1.38 3.25 -0.36
C GLY A 110 2.54 2.26 -0.35
N ALA A 111 3.19 2.00 -1.50
CA ALA A 111 4.38 1.14 -1.55
C ALA A 111 5.54 1.68 -0.70
N ILE A 112 5.81 2.99 -0.77
CA ILE A 112 6.85 3.63 0.04
C ILE A 112 6.51 3.54 1.53
N PHE A 113 5.26 3.86 1.88
CA PHE A 113 4.78 3.83 3.26
C PHE A 113 4.84 2.42 3.85
N SER A 114 4.41 1.40 3.11
CA SER A 114 4.54 0.00 3.52
C SER A 114 6.00 -0.41 3.69
N PHE A 115 6.89 -0.01 2.79
CA PHE A 115 8.32 -0.29 2.95
C PHE A 115 8.88 0.38 4.21
N PHE A 116 8.44 1.60 4.50
CA PHE A 116 8.81 2.32 5.71
C PHE A 116 8.33 1.58 6.98
N MET A 117 7.06 1.19 7.04
CA MET A 117 6.50 0.42 8.16
C MET A 117 7.21 -0.92 8.37
N TRP A 118 7.59 -1.58 7.28
CA TRP A 118 8.36 -2.82 7.33
C TRP A 118 9.78 -2.61 7.89
N SER A 119 10.47 -1.58 7.43
CA SER A 119 11.88 -1.33 7.78
C SER A 119 12.09 -0.76 9.18
N VAL A 120 11.08 -0.13 9.80
CA VAL A 120 11.21 0.54 11.10
C VAL A 120 10.38 -0.17 12.19
N PRO A 121 9.05 -0.04 12.28
CA PRO A 121 8.25 -0.77 13.27
C PRO A 121 8.43 -2.30 13.22
N GLU A 122 8.43 -2.90 12.03
CA GLU A 122 8.53 -4.37 11.90
C GLU A 122 9.99 -4.87 11.91
N GLY A 123 10.98 -3.99 12.02
CA GLY A 123 12.39 -4.38 12.14
C GLY A 123 12.91 -5.22 10.96
N PHE A 124 12.49 -4.90 9.73
CA PHE A 124 12.72 -5.71 8.52
C PHE A 124 12.12 -7.12 8.63
N GLY A 125 11.00 -7.26 9.34
CA GLY A 125 10.37 -8.55 9.58
C GLY A 125 11.27 -9.51 10.35
N GLY A 126 12.13 -9.01 11.24
CA GLY A 126 13.07 -9.85 11.99
C GLY A 126 14.02 -10.69 11.12
N PHE A 127 14.21 -10.37 9.84
CA PHE A 127 15.00 -11.17 8.90
C PHE A 127 16.44 -11.43 9.37
N TYR A 128 16.98 -10.52 10.18
CA TYR A 128 18.34 -10.59 10.71
C TYR A 128 18.40 -11.10 12.15
N ILE A 129 17.26 -11.47 12.75
CA ILE A 129 17.14 -11.96 14.12
C ILE A 129 17.10 -13.50 14.09
N TYR A 130 17.90 -14.14 14.93
CA TYR A 130 17.89 -15.60 15.07
C TYR A 130 16.54 -16.09 15.59
N GLY A 131 15.95 -17.09 14.92
CA GLY A 131 14.68 -17.69 15.32
C GLY A 131 13.44 -16.90 14.91
N ALA A 132 13.56 -15.86 14.08
CA ALA A 132 12.41 -15.19 13.48
C ALA A 132 11.59 -16.17 12.61
N THR A 133 10.26 -16.11 12.74
CA THR A 133 9.31 -16.99 12.03
C THR A 133 8.36 -16.25 11.09
N ASP A 134 8.43 -14.92 11.05
CA ASP A 134 7.56 -14.04 10.28
C ASP A 134 8.44 -13.04 9.52
N ILE A 135 8.11 -12.72 8.27
CA ILE A 135 8.80 -11.74 7.41
C ILE A 135 8.18 -10.35 7.48
N GLY A 136 7.08 -10.18 8.24
CA GLY A 136 6.33 -8.95 8.36
C GLY A 136 5.24 -8.82 7.30
N THR A 137 4.15 -8.17 7.68
CA THR A 137 2.99 -7.94 6.80
C THR A 137 3.27 -6.85 5.78
N SER A 138 4.01 -5.81 6.17
CA SER A 138 4.14 -4.61 5.36
C SER A 138 4.94 -4.83 4.08
N ILE A 139 5.90 -5.76 4.05
CA ILE A 139 6.61 -6.09 2.80
C ILE A 139 5.69 -6.73 1.76
N ILE A 140 4.71 -7.53 2.19
CA ILE A 140 3.71 -8.09 1.29
C ILE A 140 2.84 -6.97 0.70
N TYR A 141 2.51 -5.96 1.49
CA TYR A 141 1.78 -4.80 1.00
C TYR A 141 2.54 -4.00 -0.06
N VAL A 142 3.88 -3.87 0.07
CA VAL A 142 4.72 -3.29 -0.99
C VAL A 142 4.50 -4.04 -2.32
N LEU A 143 4.56 -5.38 -2.28
CA LEU A 143 4.36 -6.20 -3.48
C LEU A 143 2.96 -6.04 -4.06
N VAL A 144 1.92 -5.97 -3.22
CA VAL A 144 0.54 -5.75 -3.66
C VAL A 144 0.38 -4.37 -4.31
N PHE A 145 0.97 -3.31 -3.75
CA PHE A 145 0.95 -1.99 -4.39
C PHE A 145 1.69 -1.97 -5.73
N LEU A 146 2.86 -2.60 -5.83
CA LEU A 146 3.58 -2.73 -7.10
C LEU A 146 2.73 -3.49 -8.13
N LEU A 147 2.05 -4.56 -7.71
CA LEU A 147 1.12 -5.29 -8.57
C LEU A 147 -0.06 -4.40 -9.01
N LEU A 148 -0.63 -3.60 -8.11
CA LEU A 148 -1.70 -2.65 -8.45
C LEU A 148 -1.23 -1.56 -9.41
N ILE A 149 0.03 -1.11 -9.31
CA ILE A 149 0.67 -0.20 -10.27
C ILE A 149 0.76 -0.87 -11.64
N LEU A 150 1.27 -2.10 -11.72
CA LEU A 150 1.39 -2.85 -12.98
C LEU A 150 0.03 -3.10 -13.64
N ILE A 151 -0.96 -3.57 -12.87
CA ILE A 151 -2.33 -3.77 -13.34
C ILE A 151 -2.97 -2.44 -13.77
N ASN A 152 -2.62 -1.33 -13.12
CA ASN A 152 -3.13 -0.03 -13.52
C ASN A 152 -2.52 0.47 -14.83
N GLY A 153 -1.22 0.27 -15.03
CA GLY A 153 -0.54 0.58 -16.30
C GLY A 153 -1.03 -0.29 -17.46
N ALA A 154 -1.24 -1.58 -17.23
CA ALA A 154 -1.61 -2.52 -18.30
C ALA A 154 -3.08 -2.40 -18.78
N PHE A 155 -4.02 -2.06 -17.88
CA PHE A 155 -5.47 -2.13 -18.19
C PHE A 155 -6.21 -0.79 -18.15
N GLY A 156 -5.54 0.33 -17.86
CA GLY A 156 -6.16 1.66 -17.85
C GLY A 156 -7.22 1.87 -16.76
N THR A 157 -8.00 2.95 -16.81
CA THR A 157 -8.92 3.31 -15.72
C THR A 157 -10.16 2.41 -15.63
N SER A 158 -10.48 1.99 -14.40
CA SER A 158 -11.72 1.25 -14.15
C SER A 158 -12.91 2.21 -14.02
N LYS A 159 -14.05 1.83 -14.60
CA LYS A 159 -15.34 2.53 -14.45
C LYS A 159 -15.80 2.63 -12.99
N TYR A 160 -15.35 1.73 -12.13
CA TYR A 160 -15.68 1.67 -10.70
C TYR A 160 -14.59 2.36 -9.85
N SER A 161 -14.26 3.60 -10.19
CA SER A 161 -13.33 4.42 -9.43
C SER A 161 -13.75 5.88 -9.43
N LEU A 162 -13.50 6.61 -8.34
CA LEU A 162 -13.76 8.05 -8.29
C LEU A 162 -12.97 8.80 -9.36
N ASP A 163 -11.74 8.37 -9.64
CA ASP A 163 -10.92 8.91 -10.73
C ASP A 163 -11.69 8.95 -12.07
N TYR A 164 -12.42 7.89 -12.41
CA TYR A 164 -13.21 7.84 -13.65
C TYR A 164 -14.32 8.91 -13.71
N TYR A 165 -14.98 9.19 -12.58
CA TYR A 165 -16.02 10.22 -12.51
C TYR A 165 -15.42 11.63 -12.50
N ILE A 166 -14.27 11.81 -11.86
CA ILE A 166 -13.57 13.10 -11.81
C ILE A 166 -12.99 13.46 -13.19
N GLU A 167 -12.41 12.49 -13.90
CA GLU A 167 -11.85 12.66 -15.25
C GLU A 167 -12.90 13.12 -16.28
N LYS A 168 -14.17 12.73 -16.10
CA LYS A 168 -15.26 13.23 -16.96
C LYS A 168 -15.44 14.75 -16.86
N LYS A 169 -15.15 15.33 -15.70
CA LYS A 169 -15.30 16.78 -15.44
C LYS A 169 -13.98 17.53 -15.63
N TYR A 170 -12.85 16.91 -15.28
CA TYR A 170 -11.52 17.52 -15.31
C TYR A 170 -10.51 16.64 -16.06
N ARG A 171 -10.28 16.92 -17.34
CA ARG A 171 -9.40 16.12 -18.21
C ARG A 171 -7.94 16.06 -17.72
N ASN A 172 -7.47 17.09 -17.00
CA ASN A 172 -6.11 17.12 -16.45
C ASN A 172 -5.91 16.19 -15.24
N TRP A 173 -6.99 15.68 -14.62
CA TRP A 173 -6.93 14.77 -13.48
C TRP A 173 -6.21 13.47 -13.83
N SER A 174 -6.30 13.02 -15.09
CA SER A 174 -5.64 11.81 -15.58
C SER A 174 -4.12 11.82 -15.37
N LYS A 175 -3.46 12.98 -15.44
CA LYS A 175 -2.00 13.09 -15.22
C LYS A 175 -1.57 12.69 -13.80
N LEU A 176 -2.45 12.97 -12.84
CA LEU A 176 -2.25 12.69 -11.41
C LEU A 176 -2.77 11.30 -11.04
N ALA A 177 -3.90 10.89 -11.61
CA ALA A 177 -4.57 9.65 -11.29
C ALA A 177 -4.06 8.42 -12.06
N GLU A 178 -3.56 8.60 -13.28
CA GLU A 178 -3.26 7.52 -14.22
C GLU A 178 -1.77 7.43 -14.55
N ILE A 179 -1.31 6.18 -14.71
CA ILE A 179 0.07 5.89 -15.14
C ILE A 179 0.22 6.15 -16.64
N ASN A 180 -0.76 5.74 -17.45
CA ASN A 180 -0.83 6.05 -18.90
C ASN A 180 -1.83 7.18 -19.15
N SER A 181 -1.38 8.42 -18.95
CA SER A 181 -2.18 9.63 -19.23
C SER A 181 -2.09 10.10 -20.70
N GLY A 182 -1.30 9.42 -21.53
CA GLY A 182 -0.95 9.86 -22.89
C GLY A 182 -1.78 9.31 -24.05
N GLU A 183 -2.65 8.31 -23.83
CA GLU A 183 -3.41 7.65 -24.91
C GLU A 183 -4.93 7.71 -24.68
N LYS A 184 -5.46 8.91 -24.44
CA LYS A 184 -6.92 9.14 -24.47
C LYS A 184 -7.32 10.08 -25.60
#